data_AF-A0A5D2A8T8-F1
#
_entry.id   AF-A0A5D2A8T8-F1
#
_cell.length_a   1.000
_cell.length_b   1.000
_cell.length_c   1.000
_cell.angle_alpha   90.00
_cell.angle_beta   90.00
_cell.angle_gamma   90.00
#
_symmetry.space_group_name_H-M   'P 1'
#
loop_
_entity.id
_entity.type
_entity.pdbx_description
1 polymer ?
#
loop_
_entity_poly.entity_id
_entity_poly.type
_entity_poly.pdbx_seq_one_letter_code
_entity_poly.pdbx_strand_id
1 'polypeptide(L)'
;MSERQELQPDPQIQSPQGSSRDDMISWVVALETALLPCLPARELQAIDRSPHPSHQIDVERHARDFMEAAKKLQLYFLGLQREDQPTKAEMLRKEIATMEEELKTKTEMMKNQERLIQGWRKALSDQLDQHATELERV
;
A
#
# COMPACT_ATOMS: atom_id res chain seq x y z
N MET A 1 8.91 41.20 9.25
CA MET A 1 7.67 40.87 8.55
C MET A 1 8.00 40.09 7.29
N SER A 2 8.13 38.77 7.41
CA SER A 2 7.78 37.78 6.36
C SER A 2 8.12 36.41 6.90
N GLU A 3 7.11 35.56 6.87
CA GLU A 3 6.95 34.37 7.68
C GLU A 3 7.93 33.25 7.32
N ARG A 4 8.38 32.54 8.35
CA ARG A 4 8.91 31.19 8.22
C ARG A 4 7.73 30.30 7.85
N GLN A 5 7.69 29.87 6.60
CA GLN A 5 6.71 28.93 6.11
C GLN A 5 6.97 27.58 6.78
N GLU A 6 6.00 27.13 7.55
CA GLU A 6 6.02 25.87 8.27
C GLU A 6 6.15 24.71 7.27
N LEU A 7 7.18 23.87 7.46
CA LEU A 7 7.18 22.53 6.91
C LEU A 7 6.00 21.78 7.55
N GLN A 8 4.92 21.62 6.79
CA GLN A 8 3.91 20.62 7.10
C GLN A 8 4.59 19.25 7.18
N PRO A 9 4.32 18.47 8.24
CA PRO A 9 4.77 17.09 8.29
C PRO A 9 4.04 16.29 7.21
N ASP A 10 4.83 15.53 6.45
CA ASP A 10 4.43 14.47 5.53
C ASP A 10 3.17 13.74 6.04
N PRO A 11 2.11 13.56 5.23
CA PRO A 11 1.03 12.66 5.60
C PRO A 11 1.65 11.26 5.69
N GLN A 12 2.01 10.86 6.92
CA GLN A 12 2.34 9.48 7.24
C GLN A 12 1.23 8.61 6.66
N ILE A 13 1.53 8.00 5.51
CA ILE A 13 0.79 6.89 4.95
C ILE A 13 0.76 5.89 6.08
N GLN A 14 -0.41 5.82 6.74
CA GLN A 14 -0.70 4.91 7.83
C GLN A 14 -0.39 3.52 7.31
N SER A 15 0.80 3.03 7.64
CA SER A 15 1.11 1.63 7.53
C SER A 15 0.23 0.97 8.60
N PRO A 16 -0.62 -0.01 8.26
CA PRO A 16 -1.36 -0.78 9.25
C PRO A 16 -0.40 -1.75 9.94
N GLN A 17 0.65 -1.22 10.58
CA GLN A 17 1.61 -2.00 11.36
C GLN A 17 1.18 -2.11 12.83
N GLY A 18 0.23 -1.27 13.27
CA GLY A 18 -0.36 -1.33 14.61
C GLY A 18 -1.56 -2.27 14.73
N SER A 19 -2.37 -2.43 13.67
CA SER A 19 -3.58 -3.27 13.72
C SER A 19 -3.30 -4.75 13.46
N SER A 20 -2.24 -5.06 12.69
CA SER A 20 -1.99 -6.42 12.20
C SER A 20 -1.90 -7.49 13.30
N ARG A 21 -1.36 -7.15 14.49
CA ARG A 21 -1.24 -8.11 15.60
C ARG A 21 -2.57 -8.35 16.31
N ASP A 22 -3.31 -7.29 16.61
CA ASP A 22 -4.61 -7.39 17.29
C ASP A 22 -5.65 -8.02 16.33
N ASP A 23 -5.56 -7.70 15.05
CA ASP A 23 -6.32 -8.35 13.98
C ASP A 23 -5.98 -9.85 13.97
N MET A 24 -4.69 -10.22 13.94
CA MET A 24 -4.26 -11.62 13.97
C MET A 24 -4.76 -12.39 15.20
N ILE A 25 -4.72 -11.76 16.39
CA ILE A 25 -5.27 -12.36 17.62
C ILE A 25 -6.79 -12.56 17.47
N SER A 26 -7.51 -11.58 16.93
CA SER A 26 -8.97 -11.71 16.70
C SER A 26 -9.31 -12.86 15.73
N TRP A 27 -8.49 -13.05 14.69
CA TRP A 27 -8.64 -14.15 13.74
C TRP A 27 -8.33 -15.51 14.36
N VAL A 28 -7.31 -15.59 15.21
CA VAL A 28 -6.98 -16.82 15.97
C VAL A 28 -8.10 -17.15 16.94
N VAL A 29 -8.65 -16.17 17.66
CA VAL A 29 -9.79 -16.38 18.57
C VAL A 29 -11.04 -16.81 17.80
N ALA A 30 -11.36 -16.16 16.68
CA ALA A 30 -12.48 -16.57 15.83
C ALA A 30 -12.30 -18.00 15.31
N LEU A 31 -11.09 -18.35 14.90
CA LEU A 31 -10.74 -19.69 14.45
C LEU A 31 -10.89 -20.74 15.57
N GLU A 32 -10.36 -20.44 16.76
CA GLU A 32 -10.53 -21.29 17.93
C GLU A 32 -12.03 -21.47 18.24
N THR A 33 -12.83 -20.41 18.23
CA THR A 33 -14.28 -20.52 18.50
C THR A 33 -15.03 -21.35 17.45
N ALA A 34 -14.60 -21.31 16.19
CA ALA A 34 -15.21 -22.09 15.11
C ALA A 34 -14.80 -23.57 15.16
N LEU A 35 -13.56 -23.87 15.57
CA LEU A 35 -13.01 -25.23 15.60
C LEU A 35 -13.20 -25.94 16.94
N LEU A 36 -13.35 -25.21 18.06
CA LEU A 36 -13.54 -25.76 19.41
C LEU A 36 -14.76 -26.69 19.51
N PRO A 37 -15.92 -26.40 18.87
CA PRO A 37 -17.03 -27.34 18.82
C PRO A 37 -16.69 -28.60 18.02
N CYS A 38 -15.81 -28.48 17.02
CA CYS A 38 -15.37 -29.55 16.12
C CYS A 38 -14.24 -30.42 16.71
N LEU A 39 -13.83 -30.20 17.96
CA LEU A 39 -12.78 -30.99 18.60
C LEU A 39 -13.34 -32.28 19.21
N PRO A 40 -12.83 -33.47 18.80
CA PRO A 40 -13.29 -34.76 19.32
C PRO A 40 -13.20 -34.90 20.84
N ALA A 41 -12.25 -34.22 21.48
CA ALA A 41 -11.93 -34.40 22.90
C ALA A 41 -13.06 -33.96 23.85
N ARG A 42 -13.83 -32.92 23.50
CA ARG A 42 -14.92 -32.41 24.36
C ARG A 42 -16.13 -33.36 24.38
N GLU A 43 -16.33 -34.04 23.27
CA GLU A 43 -17.41 -34.99 23.06
C GLU A 43 -17.03 -36.39 23.58
N LEU A 44 -15.81 -36.87 23.31
CA LEU A 44 -15.28 -38.13 23.85
C LEU A 44 -15.29 -38.19 25.39
N GLN A 45 -15.12 -37.06 26.09
CA GLN A 45 -15.24 -36.98 27.55
C GLN A 45 -16.69 -37.03 28.07
N ALA A 46 -17.69 -36.76 27.21
CA ALA A 46 -19.11 -36.81 27.59
C ALA A 46 -19.74 -38.20 27.39
N ILE A 47 -19.12 -39.07 26.57
CA ILE A 47 -19.62 -40.43 26.27
C ILE A 47 -19.63 -41.33 27.52
N ASP A 48 -18.73 -41.11 28.48
CA ASP A 48 -18.65 -41.93 29.70
C ASP A 48 -19.76 -41.62 30.74
N ARG A 49 -20.67 -40.68 30.45
CA ARG A 49 -21.71 -40.25 31.40
C ARG A 49 -23.13 -40.74 31.10
N SER A 50 -23.39 -41.46 30.00
CA SER A 50 -24.69 -42.12 29.83
C SER A 50 -24.66 -43.37 28.94
N PRO A 51 -25.31 -44.47 29.35
CA PRO A 51 -25.39 -45.70 28.55
C PRO A 51 -26.47 -45.65 27.45
N HIS A 52 -26.98 -44.45 27.09
CA HIS A 52 -28.07 -44.32 26.11
C HIS A 52 -27.54 -44.30 24.66
N PRO A 53 -28.05 -45.16 23.75
CA PRO A 53 -27.60 -45.24 22.35
C PRO A 53 -27.70 -43.94 21.55
N SER A 54 -28.55 -43.00 21.97
CA SER A 54 -28.69 -41.67 21.35
C SER A 54 -27.52 -40.71 21.63
N HIS A 55 -26.56 -41.11 22.47
CA HIS A 55 -25.35 -40.34 22.81
C HIS A 55 -24.08 -40.89 22.11
N GLN A 56 -24.21 -41.78 21.14
CA GLN A 56 -23.09 -42.16 20.29
C GLN A 56 -22.75 -40.99 19.37
N ILE A 57 -21.76 -40.21 19.78
CA ILE A 57 -21.12 -39.20 18.95
C ILE A 57 -20.46 -39.93 17.77
N ASP A 58 -20.90 -39.61 16.56
CA ASP A 58 -20.29 -40.07 15.31
C ASP A 58 -18.97 -39.31 15.11
N VAL A 59 -17.91 -39.87 15.69
CA VAL A 59 -16.55 -39.30 15.69
C VAL A 59 -16.05 -39.12 14.25
N GLU A 60 -16.43 -40.02 13.34
CA GLU A 60 -16.09 -39.98 11.93
C GLU A 60 -16.79 -38.81 11.22
N ARG A 61 -18.05 -38.52 11.54
CA ARG A 61 -18.74 -37.31 11.08
C ARG A 61 -18.08 -36.05 11.61
N HIS A 62 -17.73 -36.01 12.89
CA HIS A 62 -17.08 -34.84 13.49
C HIS A 62 -15.71 -34.54 12.90
N ALA A 63 -14.90 -35.59 12.70
CA ALA A 63 -13.60 -35.49 12.05
C ALA A 63 -13.74 -34.97 10.62
N ARG A 64 -14.77 -35.38 9.88
CA ARG A 64 -15.06 -34.85 8.53
C ARG A 64 -15.42 -33.36 8.57
N ASP A 65 -16.32 -32.96 9.45
CA ASP A 65 -16.75 -31.56 9.59
C ASP A 65 -15.56 -30.65 9.99
N PHE A 66 -14.70 -31.12 10.91
CA PHE A 66 -13.46 -30.43 11.29
C PHE A 66 -12.49 -30.26 10.11
N MET A 67 -12.23 -31.34 9.37
CA MET A 67 -11.33 -31.30 8.21
C MET A 67 -11.87 -30.37 7.11
N GLU A 68 -13.19 -30.33 6.90
CA GLU A 68 -13.81 -29.43 5.94
C GLU A 68 -13.66 -27.96 6.35
N ALA A 69 -13.91 -27.62 7.62
CA ALA A 69 -13.72 -26.28 8.15
C ALA A 69 -12.25 -25.83 8.05
N ALA A 70 -11.31 -26.70 8.41
CA ALA A 70 -9.88 -26.44 8.31
C ALA A 70 -9.44 -26.19 6.85
N LYS A 71 -9.99 -26.95 5.89
CA LYS A 71 -9.69 -26.78 4.45
C LYS A 71 -10.23 -25.45 3.90
N LYS A 72 -11.46 -25.05 4.28
CA LYS A 72 -12.04 -23.75 3.88
C LYS A 72 -11.18 -22.59 4.38
N LEU A 73 -10.73 -22.67 5.62
CA LEU A 73 -9.82 -21.68 6.20
C LEU A 73 -8.46 -21.65 5.49
N GLN A 74 -7.87 -22.81 5.21
CA GLN A 74 -6.61 -22.89 4.47
C GLN A 74 -6.74 -22.20 3.11
N LEU A 75 -7.82 -22.46 2.35
CA LEU A 75 -8.07 -21.82 1.07
C LEU A 75 -8.25 -20.31 1.19
N TYR A 76 -8.91 -19.83 2.25
CA TYR A 76 -9.02 -18.40 2.54
C TYR A 76 -7.65 -17.75 2.75
N PHE A 77 -6.77 -18.36 3.57
CA PHE A 77 -5.41 -17.85 3.77
C PHE A 77 -4.56 -17.87 2.50
N LEU A 78 -4.66 -18.92 1.67
CA LEU A 78 -4.02 -18.93 0.36
C LEU A 78 -4.58 -17.84 -0.56
N GLY A 79 -5.87 -17.53 -0.48
CA GLY A 79 -6.52 -16.45 -1.21
C GLY A 79 -6.00 -15.08 -0.78
N LEU A 80 -5.88 -14.83 0.52
CA LEU A 80 -5.30 -13.60 1.07
C LEU A 80 -3.84 -13.39 0.64
N GLN A 81 -3.04 -14.46 0.56
CA GLN A 81 -1.66 -14.38 0.07
C GLN A 81 -1.57 -14.09 -1.44
N ARG A 82 -2.63 -14.39 -2.19
CA ARG A 82 -2.75 -14.14 -3.64
C ARG A 82 -3.47 -12.84 -3.98
N GLU A 83 -3.92 -12.08 -2.99
CA GLU A 83 -4.40 -10.73 -3.25
C GLU A 83 -3.18 -9.95 -3.72
N ASP A 84 -3.08 -9.82 -5.05
CA ASP A 84 -1.93 -9.39 -5.87
C ASP A 84 -1.66 -7.89 -5.66
N GLN A 85 -1.58 -7.47 -4.40
CA GLN A 85 -1.28 -6.11 -4.04
C GLN A 85 0.18 -5.86 -4.41
N PRO A 86 0.45 -4.87 -5.27
CA PRO A 86 1.81 -4.53 -5.63
C PRO A 86 2.58 -4.27 -4.35
N THR A 87 3.72 -4.94 -4.22
CA THR A 87 4.58 -4.74 -3.07
C THR A 87 4.94 -3.26 -2.95
N LYS A 88 5.23 -2.80 -1.73
CA LYS A 88 5.71 -1.43 -1.52
C LYS A 88 6.87 -1.08 -2.45
N ALA A 89 7.75 -2.04 -2.75
CA ALA A 89 8.86 -1.87 -3.69
C ALA A 89 8.39 -1.62 -5.13
N GLU A 90 7.37 -2.34 -5.61
CA GLU A 90 6.80 -2.14 -6.95
C GLU A 90 6.07 -0.80 -7.08
N MET A 91 5.32 -0.41 -6.05
CA MET A 91 4.67 0.90 -6.00
C MET A 91 5.71 2.02 -6.08
N LEU A 92 6.76 1.95 -5.25
CA LEU A 92 7.83 2.95 -5.25
C LEU A 92 8.58 3.01 -6.59
N ARG A 93 8.84 1.86 -7.23
CA ARG A 93 9.47 1.84 -8.56
C ARG A 93 8.62 2.58 -9.61
N LYS A 94 7.30 2.39 -9.58
CA LYS A 94 6.37 3.08 -10.48
C LYS A 94 6.36 4.59 -10.22
N GLU A 95 6.36 4.98 -8.95
CA GLU A 95 6.38 6.38 -8.54
C GLU A 95 7.70 7.08 -8.97
N ILE A 96 8.84 6.43 -8.73
CA ILE A 96 10.16 6.90 -9.19
C ILE A 96 10.15 7.10 -10.71
N ALA A 97 9.70 6.11 -11.48
CA ALA A 97 9.67 6.23 -12.94
C ALA A 97 8.77 7.39 -13.42
N THR A 98 7.66 7.65 -12.72
CA THR A 98 6.78 8.78 -13.03
C THR A 98 7.49 10.11 -12.74
N MET A 99 8.12 10.24 -11.56
CA MET A 99 8.86 11.44 -11.18
C MET A 99 10.06 11.71 -12.11
N GLU A 100 10.75 10.67 -12.58
CA GLU A 100 11.88 10.80 -13.51
C GLU A 100 11.44 11.41 -14.86
N GLU A 101 10.31 10.98 -15.42
CA GLU A 101 9.80 11.53 -16.68
C GLU A 101 9.29 12.98 -16.51
N GLU A 102 8.65 13.29 -15.37
CA GLU A 102 8.28 14.67 -15.05
C GLU A 102 9.51 15.58 -14.93
N LEU A 103 10.56 15.10 -14.27
CA LEU A 103 11.81 15.85 -14.09
C LEU A 103 12.47 16.12 -15.44
N LYS A 104 12.51 15.13 -16.33
CA LYS A 104 13.02 15.27 -17.69
C LYS A 104 12.24 16.33 -18.47
N THR A 105 10.91 16.24 -18.46
CA THR A 105 10.03 17.19 -19.15
C THR A 105 10.23 18.62 -18.64
N LYS A 106 10.29 18.80 -17.32
CA LYS A 106 10.53 20.12 -16.70
C LYS A 106 11.93 20.66 -17.04
N THR A 107 12.95 19.80 -17.07
CA THR A 107 14.31 20.18 -17.45
C THR A 107 14.38 20.68 -18.89
N GLU A 108 13.69 20.02 -19.82
CA GLU A 108 13.61 20.45 -21.22
C GLU A 108 12.88 21.80 -21.36
N MET A 109 11.78 21.98 -20.63
CA MET A 109 11.05 23.25 -20.58
C MET A 109 11.96 24.40 -20.10
N MET A 110 12.69 24.19 -19.00
CA MET A 110 13.64 25.18 -18.47
C MET A 110 14.73 25.53 -19.49
N LYS A 111 15.32 24.54 -20.17
CA LYS A 111 16.33 24.78 -21.21
C LYS A 111 15.77 25.62 -22.37
N ASN A 112 14.52 25.39 -22.76
CA ASN A 112 13.88 26.17 -23.81
C ASN A 112 13.61 27.61 -23.37
N GLN A 113 13.13 27.82 -22.15
CA GLN A 113 12.92 29.15 -21.57
C GLN A 113 14.23 29.93 -21.42
N GLU A 114 15.28 29.28 -20.92
CA GLU A 114 16.63 29.85 -20.80
C GLU A 114 17.13 30.37 -22.17
N ARG A 115 16.95 29.58 -23.24
CA ARG A 115 17.34 29.97 -24.60
C ARG A 115 16.58 31.21 -25.09
N LEU A 116 15.27 31.30 -24.81
CA LEU A 116 14.46 32.46 -25.17
C LEU A 116 14.92 33.72 -24.44
N ILE A 117 15.16 33.61 -23.12
CA ILE A 117 15.63 34.73 -22.30
C ILE A 117 16.99 35.22 -22.80
N GLN A 118 17.92 34.32 -23.11
CA GLN A 118 19.22 34.68 -23.66
C GLN A 118 19.08 35.37 -25.03
N GLY A 119 18.19 34.87 -25.89
CA GLY A 119 17.89 35.49 -27.17
C GLY A 119 17.35 36.92 -27.03
N TRP A 120 16.39 37.13 -26.12
CA TRP A 120 15.84 38.46 -25.84
C TRP A 120 16.87 39.42 -25.25
N ARG A 121 17.72 38.93 -24.33
CA ARG A 121 18.81 39.73 -23.75
C ARG A 121 19.77 40.21 -24.83
N LYS A 122 20.14 39.32 -25.76
CA LYS A 122 21.01 39.65 -26.88
C LYS A 122 20.35 40.70 -27.80
N ALA A 123 19.10 40.46 -28.22
CA ALA A 123 18.39 41.39 -29.10
C ALA A 123 18.26 42.79 -28.49
N LEU A 124 17.98 42.88 -27.19
CA LEU A 124 17.90 44.16 -26.48
C LEU A 124 19.26 44.88 -26.42
N SER A 125 20.36 44.13 -26.21
CA SER A 125 21.71 44.68 -26.25
C SER A 125 22.05 45.20 -27.66
N ASP A 126 21.79 44.40 -28.69
CA ASP A 126 22.06 44.76 -30.08
C ASP A 126 21.27 46.02 -30.49
N GLN A 127 20.01 46.15 -30.04
CA GLN A 127 19.21 47.36 -30.26
C GLN A 127 19.74 48.58 -29.51
N LEU A 128 20.20 48.41 -28.26
CA LEU A 128 20.79 49.50 -27.48
C LEU A 128 22.06 50.04 -28.16
N ASP A 129 22.92 49.13 -28.62
CA ASP A 129 24.15 49.49 -29.32
C ASP A 129 23.87 50.22 -30.63
N GLN A 130 22.89 49.75 -31.41
CA GLN A 130 22.44 50.44 -32.62
C GLN A 130 21.98 51.87 -32.33
N HIS A 131 21.07 52.04 -31.36
CA HIS A 131 20.57 53.37 -31.00
C HIS A 131 21.68 54.30 -30.48
N ALA A 132 22.66 53.78 -29.74
CA ALA A 132 23.82 54.57 -29.31
C ALA A 132 24.64 55.05 -30.51
N THR A 133 24.93 54.19 -31.48
CA THR A 133 25.66 54.59 -32.70
C THR A 133 24.89 55.58 -33.56
N GLU A 134 23.56 55.48 -33.63
CA GLU A 134 22.72 56.44 -34.34
C GLU A 134 22.74 57.82 -33.65
N LEU A 135 22.71 57.86 -32.31
CA LEU A 135 22.80 59.09 -31.53
C LEU A 135 24.16 59.78 -31.68
N GLU A 136 25.26 59.05 -31.79
CA GLU A 136 26.58 59.63 -32.04
C GLU A 136 26.72 60.26 -33.44
N ARG A 137 25.84 59.89 -34.37
CA ARG A 137 25.87 60.36 -35.76
C ARG A 137 25.09 61.66 -35.99
N VAL A 138 24.24 62.06 -35.05
CA VAL A 138 23.37 63.25 -35.12
C VAL A 138 24.00 64.41 -34.34
#